data_AF-A0A7M7PSM5-F1
#
_entry.id   AF-A0A7M7PSM5-F1
#
_cell.length_a   1.000
_cell.length_b   1.000
_cell.length_c   1.000
_cell.angle_alpha   90.00
_cell.angle_beta   90.00
_cell.angle_gamma   90.00
#
_symmetry.space_group_name_H-M   'P 1'
#
loop_
_entity.id
_entity.type
_entity.pdbx_description
1 polymer ?
#
loop_
_entity_poly.entity_id
_entity_poly.type
_entity_poly.pdbx_seq_one_letter_code
_entity_poly.pdbx_strand_id
1 'polypeptide(L)'
;MAASETTSFPYKLELEPQKQSVFVTQLGERGDEEDDNVNRYPIVKESAGKLIENGLNTLQKTLLLKREVEVDDVTQELRTKRIQFQKRMEECEKKRVDLQKKQQLMKDRVEKFDKFISETEAKRRRAIHKYQQELKVKEQKQSEYELLREQLEELKTRHNKLNEKIKQYKKFEEFLMKVLDNIPENYLEVNDDMLRSIMDRHRTLSFTNDSLVNRVQSMYDEVDENNLHLDELKYKHDQSILVINKDLAEMQHLQEERVDMNAELEEVIFNDAFSYRDHSETLGRIKMAINNLVDKCHKKHDEPLETLGYEEKLHLIMNFVVDKIHVERMARQGFVLSSASSSGKRERTRAKQEQT
;
A
#
# COMPACT_ATOMS: atom_id res chain seq x y z
N MET A 1 -34.98 -78.28 23.95
CA MET A 1 -36.41 -77.94 24.15
C MET A 1 -36.80 -77.02 23.00
N ALA A 2 -37.33 -77.58 21.93
CA ALA A 2 -38.77 -77.81 21.68
C ALA A 2 -39.42 -76.49 21.17
N ALA A 3 -40.14 -76.42 20.05
CA ALA A 3 -40.65 -77.44 19.16
C ALA A 3 -40.85 -76.86 17.75
N SER A 4 -40.75 -77.77 16.79
CA SER A 4 -41.09 -77.70 15.38
C SER A 4 -42.60 -77.76 15.15
N GLU A 5 -43.14 -76.98 14.21
CA GLU A 5 -44.45 -77.26 13.59
C GLU A 5 -44.40 -77.10 12.07
N THR A 6 -44.37 -78.26 11.42
CA THR A 6 -44.65 -78.50 10.01
C THR A 6 -46.15 -78.73 9.83
N THR A 7 -46.83 -77.92 9.04
CA THR A 7 -48.23 -78.18 8.66
C THR A 7 -48.31 -78.94 7.34
N SER A 8 -48.65 -80.22 7.48
CA SER A 8 -48.99 -81.18 6.43
C SER A 8 -50.44 -81.00 6.00
N PHE A 9 -50.71 -80.93 4.70
CA PHE A 9 -52.06 -81.13 4.13
C PHE A 9 -52.09 -82.46 3.38
N PRO A 10 -52.97 -83.41 3.74
CA PRO A 10 -53.08 -84.70 3.07
C PRO A 10 -54.13 -84.65 1.94
N TYR A 11 -53.70 -84.72 0.69
CA TYR A 11 -54.62 -85.03 -0.42
C TYR A 11 -54.85 -86.55 -0.46
N LYS A 12 -56.06 -86.97 -0.10
CA LYS A 12 -56.54 -88.36 -0.17
C LYS A 12 -57.16 -88.61 -1.54
N LEU A 13 -56.53 -89.48 -2.33
CA LEU A 13 -57.02 -89.92 -3.64
C LEU A 13 -57.91 -91.16 -3.43
N GLU A 14 -59.22 -91.02 -3.63
CA GLU A 14 -60.17 -92.13 -3.55
C GLU A 14 -60.32 -92.77 -4.95
N LEU A 15 -59.77 -93.98 -5.11
CA LEU A 15 -59.90 -94.80 -6.31
C LEU A 15 -61.05 -95.79 -6.11
N GLU A 16 -62.02 -95.79 -7.03
CA GLU A 16 -63.10 -96.78 -7.07
C GLU A 16 -62.56 -98.21 -7.38
N PRO A 17 -63.16 -99.26 -6.79
CA PRO A 17 -62.68 -100.63 -6.97
C PRO A 17 -62.99 -101.24 -8.35
N GLN A 18 -61.97 -101.90 -8.92
CA GLN A 18 -61.98 -102.70 -10.15
C GLN A 18 -63.12 -103.75 -10.17
N LYS A 19 -63.91 -103.79 -11.25
CA LYS A 19 -64.80 -104.92 -11.55
C LYS A 19 -64.03 -106.01 -12.31
N GLN A 20 -63.97 -107.20 -11.71
CA GLN A 20 -63.38 -108.41 -12.25
C GLN A 20 -64.10 -108.88 -13.53
N SER A 21 -63.31 -109.12 -14.58
CA SER A 21 -63.70 -109.88 -15.76
C SER A 21 -63.54 -111.36 -15.44
N VAL A 22 -64.63 -112.13 -15.46
CA VAL A 22 -64.59 -113.59 -15.34
C VAL A 22 -65.08 -114.18 -16.66
N PHE A 23 -64.12 -114.58 -17.49
CA PHE A 23 -64.32 -115.53 -18.57
C PHE A 23 -64.37 -116.94 -17.94
N VAL A 24 -65.43 -117.70 -18.21
CA VAL A 24 -65.46 -119.15 -18.03
C VAL A 24 -65.99 -119.76 -19.32
N THR A 25 -65.09 -120.44 -20.03
CA THR A 25 -65.34 -121.36 -21.14
C THR A 25 -65.24 -122.78 -20.60
N GLN A 26 -66.27 -123.61 -20.79
CA GLN A 26 -66.29 -125.08 -20.88
C GLN A 26 -67.78 -125.51 -20.96
N LEU A 27 -68.34 -125.85 -22.13
CA LEU A 27 -68.35 -127.15 -22.85
C LEU A 27 -68.99 -128.34 -22.09
N GLY A 28 -70.09 -128.83 -22.67
CA GLY A 28 -70.73 -130.14 -22.46
C GLY A 28 -72.08 -130.05 -21.74
N GLU A 29 -73.16 -130.74 -22.11
CA GLU A 29 -73.55 -131.55 -23.28
C GLU A 29 -75.05 -131.89 -23.09
N ARG A 30 -75.79 -132.03 -24.20
CA ARG A 30 -77.05 -132.79 -24.40
C ARG A 30 -78.35 -132.42 -23.68
N GLY A 31 -79.41 -132.40 -24.48
CA GLY A 31 -80.82 -132.37 -24.09
C GLY A 31 -81.67 -131.94 -25.26
N ASP A 32 -82.04 -132.90 -26.10
CA ASP A 32 -82.82 -132.78 -27.34
C ASP A 32 -84.26 -132.29 -27.10
N GLU A 33 -84.74 -131.34 -27.92
CA GLU A 33 -86.15 -131.26 -28.32
C GLU A 33 -86.21 -130.81 -29.79
N GLU A 34 -86.71 -131.72 -30.63
CA GLU A 34 -87.01 -131.57 -32.05
C GLU A 34 -88.28 -130.71 -32.24
N ASP A 35 -88.31 -129.80 -33.21
CA ASP A 35 -89.39 -129.81 -34.22
C ASP A 35 -89.06 -128.93 -35.45
N ASP A 36 -89.53 -129.41 -36.59
CA ASP A 36 -89.10 -129.16 -37.95
C ASP A 36 -89.59 -127.84 -38.59
N ASN A 37 -88.75 -127.22 -39.44
CA ASN A 37 -89.22 -126.81 -40.78
C ASN A 37 -88.07 -126.64 -41.78
N VAL A 38 -88.00 -127.57 -42.74
CA VAL A 38 -86.94 -127.72 -43.74
C VAL A 38 -87.33 -127.00 -45.04
N ASN A 39 -86.45 -126.13 -45.56
CA ASN A 39 -86.47 -125.73 -46.97
C ASN A 39 -85.08 -125.95 -47.58
N ARG A 40 -84.92 -127.05 -48.32
CA ARG A 40 -83.68 -127.48 -48.97
C ARG A 40 -83.77 -127.18 -50.46
N TYR A 41 -82.92 -126.29 -50.98
CA TYR A 41 -82.64 -126.15 -52.41
C TYR A 41 -81.18 -126.52 -52.71
N PRO A 42 -80.86 -127.09 -53.89
CA PRO A 42 -79.63 -127.83 -54.15
C PRO A 42 -78.45 -126.91 -54.50
N ILE A 43 -77.26 -127.28 -54.02
CA ILE A 43 -75.99 -126.61 -54.33
C ILE A 43 -75.55 -127.00 -55.74
N VAL A 44 -75.54 -126.02 -56.67
CA VAL A 44 -74.88 -126.12 -57.97
C VAL A 44 -73.50 -125.47 -57.85
N LYS A 45 -72.46 -126.29 -58.01
CA LYS A 45 -71.06 -125.87 -58.08
C LYS A 45 -70.72 -125.58 -59.55
N GLU A 46 -70.75 -124.33 -60.01
CA GLU A 46 -69.98 -123.85 -61.19
C GLU A 46 -70.13 -122.34 -61.47
N SER A 47 -69.08 -121.74 -62.07
CA SER A 47 -68.81 -120.30 -62.13
C SER A 47 -69.51 -119.53 -63.27
N ALA A 48 -70.00 -118.33 -62.96
CA ALA A 48 -70.84 -117.43 -63.75
C ALA A 48 -70.34 -117.00 -65.15
N GLY A 49 -69.08 -117.27 -65.51
CA GLY A 49 -68.51 -116.85 -66.79
C GLY A 49 -68.92 -117.70 -68.01
N LYS A 50 -69.36 -118.96 -67.81
CA LYS A 50 -69.67 -119.91 -68.91
C LYS A 50 -71.16 -120.06 -69.24
N LEU A 51 -72.04 -119.34 -68.55
CA LEU A 51 -73.51 -119.35 -68.78
C LEU A 51 -74.01 -118.19 -69.67
N ILE A 52 -73.10 -117.32 -70.14
CA ILE A 52 -73.48 -116.08 -70.85
C ILE A 52 -73.53 -116.26 -72.39
N GLU A 53 -73.18 -117.42 -72.94
CA GLU A 53 -72.96 -117.53 -74.39
C GLU A 53 -74.16 -118.01 -75.21
N ASN A 54 -75.25 -118.53 -74.63
CA ASN A 54 -76.39 -119.02 -75.42
C ASN A 54 -77.76 -118.68 -74.80
N GLY A 55 -78.54 -117.81 -75.47
CA GLY A 55 -80.02 -117.83 -75.36
C GLY A 55 -80.75 -116.56 -74.88
N LEU A 56 -80.62 -115.46 -75.63
CA LEU A 56 -81.68 -114.50 -76.03
C LEU A 56 -82.97 -114.44 -75.15
N ASN A 57 -83.07 -113.46 -74.23
CA ASN A 57 -84.31 -112.70 -73.79
C ASN A 57 -84.30 -112.14 -72.33
N THR A 58 -83.23 -111.48 -71.86
CA THR A 58 -83.23 -110.82 -70.53
C THR A 58 -82.43 -109.50 -70.48
N LEU A 59 -82.68 -108.56 -71.42
CA LEU A 59 -81.78 -107.42 -71.70
C LEU A 59 -82.43 -106.01 -71.78
N GLN A 60 -83.27 -105.65 -70.81
CA GLN A 60 -83.63 -104.24 -70.54
C GLN A 60 -83.62 -103.91 -69.05
N LYS A 61 -84.15 -104.82 -68.22
CA LYS A 61 -84.11 -104.70 -66.76
C LYS A 61 -82.69 -104.69 -66.17
N THR A 62 -81.72 -105.34 -66.82
CA THR A 62 -80.32 -105.41 -66.40
C THR A 62 -79.46 -104.22 -66.83
N LEU A 63 -79.79 -103.55 -67.94
CA LEU A 63 -79.10 -102.35 -68.43
C LEU A 63 -79.51 -101.08 -67.67
N LEU A 64 -80.80 -100.96 -67.37
CA LEU A 64 -81.32 -99.89 -66.51
C LEU A 64 -80.71 -100.01 -65.11
N LEU A 65 -80.67 -101.23 -64.56
CA LEU A 65 -79.99 -101.52 -63.30
C LEU A 65 -78.49 -101.17 -63.35
N LYS A 66 -77.81 -101.41 -64.48
CA LYS A 66 -76.39 -101.05 -64.64
C LYS A 66 -76.16 -99.52 -64.68
N ARG A 67 -77.04 -98.76 -65.35
CA ARG A 67 -76.96 -97.28 -65.35
C ARG A 67 -77.37 -96.66 -64.01
N GLU A 68 -78.33 -97.27 -63.33
CA GLU A 68 -78.73 -96.92 -61.97
C GLU A 68 -77.57 -97.17 -61.00
N VAL A 69 -76.89 -98.32 -61.12
CA VAL A 69 -75.65 -98.62 -60.40
C VAL A 69 -74.52 -97.64 -60.74
N GLU A 70 -74.29 -97.27 -62.00
CA GLU A 70 -73.27 -96.28 -62.38
C GLU A 70 -73.57 -94.87 -61.83
N VAL A 71 -74.83 -94.44 -61.84
CA VAL A 71 -75.26 -93.16 -61.24
C VAL A 71 -75.15 -93.23 -59.72
N ASP A 72 -75.49 -94.34 -59.10
CA ASP A 72 -75.31 -94.58 -57.67
C ASP A 72 -73.82 -94.58 -57.28
N ASP A 73 -72.96 -95.19 -58.07
CA ASP A 73 -71.50 -95.19 -57.87
C ASP A 73 -70.93 -93.77 -57.98
N VAL A 74 -71.30 -93.01 -59.03
CA VAL A 74 -70.83 -91.62 -59.22
C VAL A 74 -71.41 -90.69 -58.15
N THR A 75 -72.66 -90.88 -57.74
CA THR A 75 -73.25 -90.09 -56.65
C THR A 75 -72.62 -90.45 -55.30
N GLN A 76 -72.25 -91.71 -55.08
CA GLN A 76 -71.49 -92.16 -53.92
C GLN A 76 -70.07 -91.56 -53.93
N GLU A 77 -69.35 -91.57 -55.06
CA GLU A 77 -68.05 -90.92 -55.21
C GLU A 77 -68.13 -89.41 -54.99
N LEU A 78 -69.12 -88.73 -55.58
CA LEU A 78 -69.33 -87.29 -55.36
C LEU A 78 -69.63 -86.99 -53.89
N ARG A 79 -70.43 -87.84 -53.23
CA ARG A 79 -70.69 -87.75 -51.79
C ARG A 79 -69.40 -87.95 -50.99
N THR A 80 -68.55 -88.91 -51.35
CA THR A 80 -67.25 -89.11 -50.68
C THR A 80 -66.32 -87.90 -50.88
N LYS A 81 -66.24 -87.33 -52.09
CA LYS A 81 -65.41 -86.15 -52.39
C LYS A 81 -65.90 -84.89 -51.69
N ARG A 82 -67.22 -84.67 -51.63
CA ARG A 82 -67.82 -83.58 -50.83
C ARG A 82 -67.49 -83.74 -49.36
N ILE A 83 -67.61 -84.95 -48.80
CA ILE A 83 -67.22 -85.24 -47.42
C ILE A 83 -65.70 -85.01 -47.21
N GLN A 84 -64.85 -85.42 -48.15
CA GLN A 84 -63.39 -85.19 -48.07
C GLN A 84 -63.01 -83.70 -48.14
N PHE A 85 -63.64 -82.93 -49.03
CA PHE A 85 -63.41 -81.49 -49.13
C PHE A 85 -63.90 -80.76 -47.89
N GLN A 86 -65.11 -81.10 -47.41
CA GLN A 86 -65.66 -80.57 -46.17
C GLN A 86 -64.73 -80.86 -44.99
N LYS A 87 -64.23 -82.10 -44.86
CA LYS A 87 -63.23 -82.45 -43.84
C LYS A 87 -61.94 -81.62 -43.97
N ARG A 88 -61.41 -81.42 -45.18
CA ARG A 88 -60.22 -80.58 -45.40
C ARG A 88 -60.46 -79.10 -45.07
N MET A 89 -61.62 -78.56 -45.41
CA MET A 89 -61.98 -77.19 -45.06
C MET A 89 -62.13 -77.03 -43.55
N GLU A 90 -62.74 -78.00 -42.87
CA GLU A 90 -62.81 -78.03 -41.41
C GLU A 90 -61.42 -78.14 -40.77
N GLU A 91 -60.50 -78.94 -41.32
CA GLU A 91 -59.11 -79.02 -40.85
C GLU A 91 -58.33 -77.72 -41.08
N CYS A 92 -58.50 -77.08 -42.24
CA CYS A 92 -57.88 -75.79 -42.55
C CYS A 92 -58.42 -74.68 -41.65
N GLU A 93 -59.74 -74.66 -41.40
CA GLU A 93 -60.35 -73.69 -40.50
C GLU A 93 -59.89 -73.91 -39.06
N LYS A 94 -59.81 -75.16 -38.60
CA LYS A 94 -59.18 -75.51 -37.31
C LYS A 94 -57.74 -75.00 -37.23
N LYS A 95 -56.92 -75.26 -38.26
CA LYS A 95 -55.53 -74.78 -38.33
C LYS A 95 -55.42 -73.26 -38.34
N ARG A 96 -56.31 -72.55 -39.05
CA ARG A 96 -56.36 -71.08 -39.11
C ARG A 96 -56.67 -70.51 -37.73
N VAL A 97 -57.69 -71.04 -37.05
CA VAL A 97 -58.08 -70.66 -35.69
C VAL A 97 -56.93 -70.95 -34.71
N ASP A 98 -56.29 -72.11 -34.81
CA ASP A 98 -55.15 -72.46 -33.94
C ASP A 98 -53.93 -71.58 -34.17
N LEU A 99 -53.62 -71.22 -35.42
CA LEU A 99 -52.54 -70.29 -35.75
C LEU A 99 -52.85 -68.89 -35.20
N GLN A 100 -54.08 -68.40 -35.38
CA GLN A 100 -54.51 -67.11 -34.85
C GLN A 100 -54.42 -67.07 -33.31
N LYS A 101 -54.87 -68.15 -32.64
CA LYS A 101 -54.71 -68.30 -31.19
C LYS A 101 -53.24 -68.26 -30.78
N LYS A 102 -52.35 -69.01 -31.48
CA LYS A 102 -50.90 -68.99 -31.20
C LYS A 102 -50.28 -67.61 -31.42
N GLN A 103 -50.68 -66.90 -32.47
CA GLN A 103 -50.19 -65.54 -32.74
C GLN A 103 -50.66 -64.55 -31.67
N GLN A 104 -51.93 -64.64 -31.25
CA GLN A 104 -52.47 -63.80 -30.17
C GLN A 104 -51.72 -64.07 -28.86
N LEU A 105 -51.53 -65.34 -28.49
CA LEU A 105 -50.75 -65.73 -27.31
C LEU A 105 -49.31 -65.19 -27.37
N MET A 106 -48.68 -65.19 -28.54
CA MET A 106 -47.34 -64.62 -28.72
C MET A 106 -47.34 -63.10 -28.54
N LYS A 107 -48.32 -62.38 -29.10
CA LYS A 107 -48.48 -60.93 -28.91
C LYS A 107 -48.70 -60.60 -27.43
N ASP A 108 -49.63 -61.30 -26.77
CA ASP A 108 -49.90 -61.10 -25.34
C ASP A 108 -48.66 -61.38 -24.48
N ARG A 109 -47.82 -62.36 -24.89
CA ARG A 109 -46.56 -62.67 -24.20
C ARG A 109 -45.52 -61.56 -24.42
N VAL A 110 -45.39 -61.03 -25.63
CA VAL A 110 -44.51 -59.88 -25.92
C VAL A 110 -44.95 -58.67 -25.12
N GLU A 111 -46.24 -58.33 -25.12
CA GLU A 111 -46.76 -57.21 -24.32
C GLU A 111 -46.51 -57.37 -22.81
N LYS A 112 -46.65 -58.60 -22.28
CA LYS A 112 -46.30 -58.90 -20.89
C LYS A 112 -44.81 -58.72 -20.62
N PHE A 113 -43.94 -59.15 -21.53
CA PHE A 113 -42.50 -58.94 -21.40
C PHE A 113 -42.10 -57.48 -21.51
N ASP A 114 -42.66 -56.73 -22.46
CA ASP A 114 -42.39 -55.29 -22.61
C ASP A 114 -42.85 -54.52 -21.37
N LYS A 115 -44.03 -54.84 -20.82
CA LYS A 115 -44.48 -54.29 -19.53
C LYS A 115 -43.53 -54.65 -18.40
N PHE A 116 -43.09 -55.90 -18.31
CA PHE A 116 -42.15 -56.35 -17.29
C PHE A 116 -40.78 -55.65 -17.40
N ILE A 117 -40.25 -55.48 -18.62
CA ILE A 117 -39.00 -54.76 -18.88
C ILE A 117 -39.16 -53.29 -18.47
N SER A 118 -40.21 -52.62 -18.94
CA SER A 118 -40.49 -51.22 -18.61
C SER A 118 -40.65 -51.00 -17.10
N GLU A 119 -41.38 -51.86 -16.41
CA GLU A 119 -41.52 -51.80 -14.94
C GLU A 119 -40.20 -52.04 -14.21
N THR A 120 -39.39 -52.98 -14.69
CA THR A 120 -38.08 -53.30 -14.10
C THR A 120 -37.10 -52.15 -14.33
N GLU A 121 -37.07 -51.57 -15.52
CA GLU A 121 -36.29 -50.39 -15.83
C GLU A 121 -36.75 -49.17 -15.01
N ALA A 122 -38.06 -49.00 -14.82
CA ALA A 122 -38.60 -47.94 -13.97
C ALA A 122 -38.21 -48.14 -12.50
N LYS A 123 -38.26 -49.38 -11.98
CA LYS A 123 -37.76 -49.72 -10.64
C LYS A 123 -36.26 -49.45 -10.51
N ARG A 124 -35.46 -49.86 -11.49
CA ARG A 124 -34.02 -49.60 -11.55
C ARG A 124 -33.73 -48.10 -11.57
N ARG A 125 -34.40 -47.33 -12.43
CA ARG A 125 -34.24 -45.86 -12.50
C ARG A 125 -34.61 -45.19 -11.19
N ARG A 126 -35.73 -45.56 -10.56
CA ARG A 126 -36.12 -45.03 -9.24
C ARG A 126 -35.09 -45.36 -8.16
N ALA A 127 -34.57 -46.59 -8.12
CA ALA A 127 -33.56 -46.99 -7.17
C ALA A 127 -32.24 -46.20 -7.36
N ILE A 128 -31.78 -46.06 -8.60
CA ILE A 128 -30.59 -45.26 -8.94
C ILE A 128 -30.80 -43.80 -8.54
N HIS A 129 -31.95 -43.21 -8.88
CA HIS A 129 -32.23 -41.82 -8.56
C HIS A 129 -32.28 -41.58 -7.05
N LYS A 130 -32.95 -42.46 -6.30
CA LYS A 130 -32.99 -42.40 -4.84
C LYS A 130 -31.59 -42.50 -4.24
N TYR A 131 -30.78 -43.46 -4.71
CA TYR A 131 -29.39 -43.61 -4.27
C TYR A 131 -28.54 -42.36 -4.56
N GLN A 132 -28.65 -41.79 -5.76
CA GLN A 132 -27.94 -40.56 -6.12
C GLN A 132 -28.38 -39.36 -5.26
N GLN A 133 -29.68 -39.25 -4.96
CA GLN A 133 -30.19 -38.20 -4.09
C GLN A 133 -29.68 -38.37 -2.66
N GLU A 134 -29.71 -39.58 -2.11
CA GLU A 134 -29.18 -39.90 -0.78
C GLU A 134 -27.67 -39.64 -0.69
N LEU A 135 -26.91 -39.96 -1.74
CA LEU A 135 -25.48 -39.62 -1.82
C LEU A 135 -25.25 -38.11 -1.76
N LYS A 136 -25.97 -37.33 -2.58
CA LYS A 136 -25.83 -35.86 -2.58
C LYS A 136 -26.17 -35.26 -1.22
N VAL A 137 -27.25 -35.72 -0.59
CA VAL A 137 -27.63 -35.27 0.76
C VAL A 137 -26.56 -35.65 1.78
N LYS A 138 -26.01 -36.87 1.70
CA LYS A 138 -24.92 -37.31 2.56
C LYS A 138 -23.67 -36.43 2.39
N GLU A 139 -23.26 -36.14 1.16
CA GLU A 139 -22.12 -35.28 0.87
C GLU A 139 -22.32 -33.85 1.39
N GLN A 140 -23.50 -33.27 1.17
CA GLN A 140 -23.85 -31.96 1.71
C GLN A 140 -23.81 -31.94 3.24
N LYS A 141 -24.40 -32.93 3.89
CA LYS A 141 -24.40 -33.02 5.36
C LYS A 141 -23.02 -33.29 5.94
N GLN A 142 -22.19 -34.05 5.24
CA GLN A 142 -20.81 -34.28 5.63
C GLN A 142 -20.00 -32.98 5.56
N SER A 143 -20.16 -32.22 4.46
CA SER A 143 -19.49 -30.93 4.32
C SER A 143 -19.95 -29.91 5.37
N GLU A 144 -21.26 -29.82 5.64
CA GLU A 144 -21.80 -28.99 6.72
C GLU A 144 -21.23 -29.40 8.09
N TYR A 145 -21.16 -30.72 8.36
CA TYR A 145 -20.62 -31.23 9.61
C TYR A 145 -19.14 -30.87 9.79
N GLU A 146 -18.32 -31.00 8.74
CA GLU A 146 -16.91 -30.65 8.77
C GLU A 146 -16.71 -29.16 9.04
N LEU A 147 -17.47 -28.30 8.36
CA LEU A 147 -17.45 -26.85 8.59
C LEU A 147 -17.83 -26.49 10.03
N LEU A 148 -18.94 -27.03 10.54
CA LEU A 148 -19.38 -26.78 11.91
C LEU A 148 -18.36 -27.28 12.94
N ARG A 149 -17.72 -28.42 12.66
CA ARG A 149 -16.68 -28.98 13.52
C ARG A 149 -15.45 -28.07 13.57
N GLU A 150 -15.02 -27.52 12.44
CA GLU A 150 -13.91 -26.57 12.38
C GLU A 150 -14.23 -25.29 13.17
N GLN A 151 -15.40 -24.68 12.94
CA GLN A 151 -15.84 -23.50 13.68
C GLN A 151 -15.90 -23.75 15.19
N LEU A 152 -16.36 -24.93 15.60
CA LEU A 152 -16.42 -25.32 16.99
C LEU A 152 -15.03 -25.42 17.63
N GLU A 153 -14.05 -25.99 16.92
CA GLU A 153 -12.67 -26.04 17.41
C GLU A 153 -12.01 -24.66 17.45
N GLU A 154 -12.23 -23.80 16.46
CA GLU A 154 -11.80 -22.40 16.52
C GLU A 154 -12.38 -21.69 17.75
N LEU A 155 -13.66 -21.86 18.01
CA LEU A 155 -14.32 -21.22 19.14
C LEU A 155 -13.82 -21.76 20.48
N LYS A 156 -13.56 -23.07 20.59
CA LYS A 156 -12.91 -23.68 21.76
C LYS A 156 -11.51 -23.15 21.99
N THR A 157 -10.68 -23.06 20.95
CA THR A 157 -9.32 -22.52 21.10
C THR A 157 -9.36 -21.05 21.53
N ARG A 158 -10.27 -20.25 20.97
CA ARG A 158 -10.49 -18.85 21.40
C ARG A 158 -10.95 -18.78 22.85
N HIS A 159 -11.89 -19.63 23.26
CA HIS A 159 -12.37 -19.69 24.63
C HIS A 159 -11.25 -20.06 25.61
N ASN A 160 -10.43 -21.07 25.29
CA ASN A 160 -9.29 -21.47 26.11
C ASN A 160 -8.26 -20.34 26.25
N LYS A 161 -7.90 -19.68 25.14
CA LYS A 161 -7.02 -18.49 25.15
C LYS A 161 -7.58 -17.37 26.03
N LEU A 162 -8.88 -17.12 25.97
CA LEU A 162 -9.52 -16.09 26.79
C LEU A 162 -9.54 -16.49 28.26
N ASN A 163 -9.83 -17.75 28.59
CA ASN A 163 -9.77 -18.26 29.95
C ASN A 163 -8.36 -18.19 30.54
N GLU A 164 -7.33 -18.49 29.75
CA GLU A 164 -5.94 -18.32 30.18
C GLU A 164 -5.64 -16.85 30.48
N LYS A 165 -6.07 -15.93 29.61
CA LYS A 165 -5.95 -14.48 29.87
C LYS A 165 -6.68 -14.06 31.14
N ILE A 166 -7.91 -14.53 31.36
CA ILE A 166 -8.67 -14.23 32.60
C ILE A 166 -7.90 -14.75 33.81
N LYS A 167 -7.39 -15.99 33.79
CA LYS A 167 -6.57 -16.53 34.88
C LYS A 167 -5.31 -15.69 35.13
N GLN A 168 -4.65 -15.25 34.05
CA GLN A 168 -3.48 -14.38 34.16
C GLN A 168 -3.82 -13.01 34.74
N TYR A 169 -4.97 -12.43 34.37
CA TYR A 169 -5.38 -11.10 34.82
C TYR A 169 -6.04 -11.09 36.20
N LYS A 170 -6.57 -12.22 36.66
CA LYS A 170 -7.19 -12.37 37.98
C LYS A 170 -6.29 -11.92 39.12
N LYS A 171 -4.97 -12.13 39.03
CA LYS A 171 -4.01 -11.65 40.04
C LYS A 171 -3.99 -10.12 40.16
N PHE A 172 -4.23 -9.39 39.07
CA PHE A 172 -4.29 -7.93 39.07
C PHE A 172 -5.63 -7.43 39.59
N GLU A 173 -6.73 -8.12 39.26
CA GLU A 173 -8.04 -7.87 39.86
C GLU A 173 -7.97 -8.04 41.39
N GLU A 174 -7.45 -9.17 41.88
CA GLU A 174 -7.26 -9.42 43.31
C GLU A 174 -6.36 -8.36 43.98
N PHE A 175 -5.30 -7.92 43.29
CA PHE A 175 -4.45 -6.84 43.78
C PHE A 175 -5.23 -5.51 43.88
N LEU A 176 -5.97 -5.13 42.84
CA LEU A 176 -6.72 -3.88 42.83
C LEU A 176 -7.88 -3.88 43.83
N MET A 177 -8.50 -5.02 44.09
CA MET A 177 -9.47 -5.18 45.16
C MET A 177 -8.82 -4.94 46.53
N LYS A 178 -7.62 -5.48 46.78
CA LYS A 178 -6.87 -5.16 48.01
C LYS A 178 -6.48 -3.69 48.11
N VAL A 179 -6.19 -3.04 46.98
CA VAL A 179 -5.94 -1.60 46.96
C VAL A 179 -7.21 -0.85 47.37
N LEU A 180 -8.37 -1.25 46.84
CA LEU A 180 -9.66 -0.67 47.22
C LEU A 180 -9.94 -0.81 48.72
N ASP A 181 -9.63 -1.95 49.33
CA ASP A 181 -9.79 -2.17 50.78
C ASP A 181 -8.94 -1.21 51.64
N ASN A 182 -7.82 -0.72 51.11
CA ASN A 182 -6.91 0.19 51.81
C ASN A 182 -7.18 1.67 51.50
N ILE A 183 -8.11 1.97 50.61
CA ILE A 183 -8.43 3.34 50.23
C ILE A 183 -9.35 3.97 51.30
N PRO A 184 -9.07 5.21 51.76
CA PRO A 184 -9.93 5.90 52.71
C PRO A 184 -11.38 6.04 52.22
N GLU A 185 -12.34 5.94 53.14
CA GLU A 185 -13.75 6.21 52.85
C GLU A 185 -13.90 7.61 52.24
N ASN A 186 -14.63 7.71 51.12
CA ASN A 186 -14.85 8.92 50.30
C ASN A 186 -13.71 9.36 49.36
N TYR A 187 -12.65 8.57 49.17
CA TYR A 187 -11.61 8.89 48.18
C TYR A 187 -12.09 8.77 46.71
N LEU A 188 -13.09 7.94 46.48
CA LEU A 188 -13.73 7.70 45.18
C LEU A 188 -15.22 8.01 45.29
N GLU A 189 -15.79 8.56 44.23
CA GLU A 189 -17.24 8.67 44.09
C GLU A 189 -17.83 7.26 44.05
N VAL A 190 -18.81 7.00 44.91
CA VAL A 190 -19.49 5.71 45.02
C VAL A 190 -20.30 5.47 43.75
N ASN A 191 -19.70 4.75 42.81
CA ASN A 191 -20.32 4.30 41.56
C ASN A 191 -20.38 2.76 41.54
N ASP A 192 -21.21 2.20 40.65
CA ASP A 192 -21.46 0.76 40.52
C ASP A 192 -20.20 -0.10 40.31
N ASP A 193 -19.07 0.50 39.91
CA ASP A 193 -17.78 -0.19 39.74
C ASP A 193 -16.61 0.68 40.25
N MET A 194 -16.29 0.54 41.54
CA MET A 194 -15.17 1.24 42.18
C MET A 194 -13.81 0.92 41.55
N LEU A 195 -13.64 -0.29 41.00
CA LEU A 195 -12.41 -0.70 40.31
C LEU A 195 -12.21 0.14 39.06
N ARG A 196 -13.29 0.34 38.28
CA ARG A 196 -13.30 1.19 37.10
C ARG A 196 -12.98 2.65 37.44
N SER A 197 -13.55 3.18 38.51
CA SER A 197 -13.25 4.54 38.99
C SER A 197 -11.75 4.74 39.29
N ILE A 198 -11.09 3.76 39.92
CA ILE A 198 -9.64 3.80 40.17
C ILE A 198 -8.86 3.79 38.85
N MET A 199 -9.23 2.92 37.91
CA MET A 199 -8.56 2.81 36.62
C MET A 199 -8.70 4.10 35.79
N ASP A 200 -9.89 4.69 35.76
CA ASP A 200 -10.16 5.94 35.04
C ASP A 200 -9.40 7.12 35.67
N ARG A 201 -9.31 7.17 37.00
CA ARG A 201 -8.49 8.17 37.71
C ARG A 201 -7.01 7.99 37.42
N HIS A 202 -6.49 6.76 37.51
CA HIS A 202 -5.10 6.46 37.15
C HIS A 202 -4.80 6.88 35.71
N ARG A 203 -5.69 6.55 34.76
CA ARG A 203 -5.54 6.95 33.36
C ARG A 203 -5.45 8.47 33.20
N THR A 204 -6.32 9.20 33.88
CA THR A 204 -6.32 10.66 33.87
C THR A 204 -5.03 11.21 34.45
N LEU A 205 -4.60 10.71 35.62
CA LEU A 205 -3.36 11.14 36.27
C LEU A 205 -2.13 10.83 35.42
N SER A 206 -2.03 9.62 34.86
CA SER A 206 -0.95 9.24 33.94
C SER A 206 -0.91 10.17 32.74
N PHE A 207 -2.05 10.44 32.10
CA PHE A 207 -2.12 11.34 30.96
C PHE A 207 -1.68 12.77 31.33
N THR A 208 -2.13 13.28 32.48
CA THR A 208 -1.71 14.61 32.95
C THR A 208 -0.21 14.63 33.29
N ASN A 209 0.33 13.57 33.87
CA ASN A 209 1.74 13.45 34.18
C ASN A 209 2.60 13.45 32.91
N ASP A 210 2.23 12.63 31.92
CA ASP A 210 2.92 12.58 30.63
C ASP A 210 2.89 13.95 29.93
N SER A 211 1.75 14.63 29.98
CA SER A 211 1.60 15.99 29.45
C SER A 211 2.49 17.00 30.18
N LEU A 212 2.60 16.91 31.50
CA LEU A 212 3.47 17.77 32.31
C LEU A 212 4.95 17.50 32.03
N VAL A 213 5.35 16.24 31.95
CA VAL A 213 6.73 15.83 31.62
C VAL A 213 7.12 16.37 30.25
N ASN A 214 6.25 16.20 29.24
CA ASN A 214 6.48 16.74 27.90
C ASN A 214 6.57 18.27 27.89
N ARG A 215 5.72 18.95 28.67
CA ARG A 215 5.78 20.41 28.82
C ARG A 215 7.09 20.87 29.46
N VAL A 216 7.54 20.18 30.51
CA VAL A 216 8.82 20.47 31.17
C VAL A 216 9.97 20.26 30.20
N GLN A 217 9.96 19.18 29.42
CA GLN A 217 10.98 18.95 28.39
C GLN A 217 11.01 20.08 27.37
N SER A 218 9.85 20.48 26.83
CA SER A 218 9.76 21.61 25.90
C SER A 218 10.30 22.90 26.50
N MET A 219 10.06 23.15 27.80
CA MET A 219 10.61 24.33 28.47
C MET A 219 12.14 24.26 28.62
N TYR A 220 12.71 23.07 28.86
CA TYR A 220 14.16 22.90 28.87
C TYR A 220 14.76 23.17 27.49
N ASP A 221 14.13 22.62 26.43
CA ASP A 221 14.57 22.85 25.05
C ASP A 221 14.51 24.35 24.70
N GLU A 222 13.45 25.07 25.09
CA GLU A 222 13.34 26.52 24.92
C GLU A 222 14.43 27.30 25.68
N VAL A 223 14.78 26.87 26.90
CA VAL A 223 15.86 27.50 27.68
C VAL A 223 17.21 27.30 27.00
N ASP A 224 17.47 26.10 26.48
CA ASP A 224 18.70 25.80 25.77
C ASP A 224 18.81 26.62 24.46
N GLU A 225 17.73 26.74 23.69
CA GLU A 225 17.68 27.62 22.51
C GLU A 225 17.95 29.09 22.88
N ASN A 226 17.33 29.59 23.95
CA ASN A 226 17.55 30.97 24.41
C ASN A 226 19.00 31.19 24.89
N ASN A 227 19.62 30.20 25.55
CA ASN A 227 21.01 30.27 25.95
C ASN A 227 21.95 30.32 24.74
N LEU A 228 21.71 29.48 23.72
CA LEU A 228 22.48 29.52 22.47
C LEU A 228 22.36 30.90 21.79
N HIS A 229 21.15 31.45 21.73
CA HIS A 229 20.93 32.79 21.17
C HIS A 229 21.62 33.89 21.99
N LEU A 230 21.59 33.79 23.33
CA LEU A 230 22.29 34.72 24.21
C LEU A 230 23.81 34.66 23.98
N ASP A 231 24.37 33.47 23.83
CA ASP A 231 25.81 33.31 23.59
C ASP A 231 26.22 33.80 22.20
N GLU A 232 25.38 33.64 21.18
CA GLU A 232 25.58 34.26 19.87
C GLU A 232 25.59 35.79 19.96
N LEU A 233 24.65 36.38 20.72
CA LEU A 233 24.60 37.82 20.94
C LEU A 233 25.83 38.34 21.68
N LYS A 234 26.28 37.63 22.74
CA LYS A 234 27.53 37.97 23.45
C LYS A 234 28.72 37.93 22.50
N TYR A 235 28.84 36.88 21.70
CA TYR A 235 29.94 36.75 20.73
C TYR A 235 29.95 37.91 19.72
N LYS A 236 28.78 38.28 19.17
CA LYS A 236 28.65 39.44 18.27
C LYS A 236 29.01 40.75 18.97
N HIS A 237 28.62 40.91 20.24
CA HIS A 237 28.96 42.09 21.02
C HIS A 237 30.47 42.19 21.27
N ASP A 238 31.11 41.10 21.68
CA ASP A 238 32.56 41.04 21.90
C ASP A 238 33.32 41.35 20.61
N GLN A 239 32.87 40.82 19.47
CA GLN A 239 33.41 41.19 18.16
C GLN A 239 33.26 42.69 17.87
N SER A 240 32.10 43.28 18.16
CA SER A 240 31.87 44.71 17.97
C SER A 240 32.79 45.55 18.86
N ILE A 241 33.02 45.13 20.11
CA ILE A 241 33.98 45.80 21.01
C ILE A 241 35.38 45.76 20.41
N LEU A 242 35.81 44.61 19.88
CA LEU A 242 37.13 44.49 19.24
C LEU A 242 37.28 45.41 18.03
N VAL A 243 36.24 45.53 17.20
CA VAL A 243 36.24 46.46 16.06
C VAL A 243 36.32 47.91 16.54
N ILE A 244 35.47 48.31 17.50
CA ILE A 244 35.48 49.68 18.04
C ILE A 244 36.81 50.02 18.69
N ASN A 245 37.41 49.10 19.44
CA ASN A 245 38.72 49.30 20.06
C ASN A 245 39.84 49.44 19.02
N LYS A 246 39.77 48.68 17.93
CA LYS A 246 40.70 48.83 16.81
C LYS A 246 40.56 50.22 16.18
N ASP A 247 39.34 50.65 15.88
CA ASP A 247 39.08 51.96 15.29
C ASP A 247 39.50 53.09 16.23
N LEU A 248 39.28 52.94 17.54
CA LEU A 248 39.74 53.88 18.56
C LEU A 248 41.27 54.01 18.57
N ALA A 249 42.00 52.89 18.51
CA ALA A 249 43.45 52.88 18.46
C ALA A 249 43.98 53.57 17.19
N GLU A 250 43.32 53.35 16.04
CA GLU A 250 43.65 54.03 14.79
C GLU A 250 43.44 55.55 14.89
N MET A 251 42.33 55.98 15.46
CA MET A 251 42.05 57.41 15.66
C MET A 251 43.00 58.06 16.68
N GLN A 252 43.40 57.34 17.73
CA GLN A 252 44.40 57.81 18.70
C GLN A 252 45.78 57.97 18.04
N HIS A 253 46.20 57.00 17.23
CA HIS A 253 47.45 57.09 16.48
C HIS A 253 47.45 58.30 15.54
N LEU A 254 46.37 58.50 14.78
CA LEU A 254 46.22 59.68 13.92
C LEU A 254 46.26 60.97 14.74
N GLN A 255 45.66 61.00 15.94
CA GLN A 255 45.71 62.17 16.80
C GLN A 255 47.15 62.45 17.28
N GLU A 256 47.90 61.43 17.69
CA GLU A 256 49.30 61.55 18.09
C GLU A 256 50.16 62.12 16.95
N GLU A 257 50.05 61.56 15.74
CA GLU A 257 50.76 62.08 14.55
C GLU A 257 50.44 63.56 14.28
N ARG A 258 49.18 63.98 14.48
CA ARG A 258 48.77 65.37 14.28
C ARG A 258 49.27 66.30 15.38
N VAL A 259 49.34 65.82 16.63
CA VAL A 259 49.91 66.58 17.75
C VAL A 259 51.41 66.77 17.55
N ASP A 260 52.14 65.71 17.16
CA ASP A 260 53.57 65.77 16.88
C ASP A 260 53.86 66.76 15.74
N MET A 261 53.11 66.66 14.62
CA MET A 261 53.25 67.59 13.50
C MET A 261 52.92 69.04 13.91
N ASN A 262 51.93 69.25 14.78
CA ASN A 262 51.62 70.59 15.27
C ASN A 262 52.72 71.15 16.18
N ALA A 263 53.32 70.31 17.03
CA ALA A 263 54.45 70.70 17.86
C ALA A 263 55.68 71.08 17.03
N GLU A 264 55.99 70.31 15.98
CA GLU A 264 57.06 70.65 15.02
C GLU A 264 56.81 72.01 14.35
N LEU A 265 55.57 72.28 13.91
CA LEU A 265 55.21 73.56 13.30
C LEU A 265 55.29 74.72 14.30
N GLU A 266 54.88 74.52 15.55
CA GLU A 266 55.01 75.52 16.61
C GLU A 266 56.48 75.86 16.90
N GLU A 267 57.37 74.86 16.90
CA GLU A 267 58.81 75.08 17.05
C GLU A 267 59.38 75.92 15.90
N VAL A 268 58.99 75.62 14.66
CA VAL A 268 59.38 76.41 13.48
C VAL A 268 58.90 77.86 13.60
N ILE A 269 57.63 78.08 13.95
CA ILE A 269 57.07 79.42 14.13
C ILE A 269 57.79 80.18 15.25
N PHE A 270 58.11 79.51 16.37
CA PHE A 270 58.83 80.13 17.47
C PHE A 270 60.25 80.55 17.07
N ASN A 271 60.97 79.67 16.37
CA ASN A 271 62.31 79.96 15.86
C ASN A 271 62.31 81.13 14.86
N ASP A 272 61.34 81.14 13.94
CA ASP A 272 61.15 82.25 13.01
C ASP A 272 60.82 83.55 13.75
N ALA A 273 59.88 83.54 14.70
CA ALA A 273 59.52 84.70 15.49
C ALA A 273 60.71 85.26 16.30
N PHE A 274 61.54 84.39 16.87
CA PHE A 274 62.77 84.77 17.56
C PHE A 274 63.75 85.47 16.59
N SER A 275 63.97 84.88 15.41
CA SER A 275 64.78 85.46 14.35
C SER A 275 64.24 86.82 13.91
N TYR A 276 62.95 86.94 13.64
CA TYR A 276 62.30 88.20 13.29
C TYR A 276 62.47 89.27 14.39
N ARG A 277 62.38 88.88 15.67
CA ARG A 277 62.57 89.80 16.80
C ARG A 277 64.01 90.32 16.86
N ASP A 278 65.01 89.46 16.66
CA ASP A 278 66.42 89.86 16.64
C ASP A 278 66.75 90.79 15.46
N HIS A 279 66.25 90.47 14.27
CA HIS A 279 66.37 91.34 13.09
C HIS A 279 65.67 92.69 13.31
N SER A 280 64.47 92.68 13.91
CA SER A 280 63.70 93.89 14.23
C SER A 280 64.42 94.76 15.26
N GLU A 281 64.99 94.16 16.30
CA GLU A 281 65.78 94.88 17.32
C GLU A 281 67.03 95.52 16.70
N THR A 282 67.77 94.76 15.90
CA THR A 282 68.96 95.26 15.19
C THR A 282 68.59 96.42 14.26
N LEU A 283 67.51 96.28 13.49
CA LEU A 283 67.00 97.35 12.65
C LEU A 283 66.58 98.58 13.46
N GLY A 284 65.94 98.40 14.62
CA GLY A 284 65.59 99.46 15.55
C GLY A 284 66.82 100.23 16.06
N ARG A 285 67.88 99.51 16.46
CA ARG A 285 69.17 100.10 16.88
C ARG A 285 69.82 100.90 15.75
N ILE A 286 69.84 100.37 14.52
CA ILE A 286 70.36 101.07 13.33
C ILE A 286 69.56 102.36 13.10
N LYS A 287 68.22 102.27 13.11
CA LYS A 287 67.33 103.43 12.96
C LYS A 287 67.58 104.51 14.02
N MET A 288 67.75 104.12 15.29
CA MET A 288 68.10 105.05 16.37
C MET A 288 69.47 105.70 16.16
N ALA A 289 70.48 104.92 15.77
CA ALA A 289 71.82 105.44 15.48
C ALA A 289 71.78 106.43 14.31
N ILE A 290 71.00 106.15 13.27
CA ILE A 290 70.75 107.09 12.17
C ILE A 290 70.16 108.38 12.74
N ASN A 291 69.02 108.33 13.44
CA ASN A 291 68.39 109.54 13.99
C ASN A 291 69.37 110.35 14.87
N ASN A 292 70.10 109.69 15.78
CA ASN A 292 71.11 110.34 16.63
C ASN A 292 72.24 111.01 15.84
N LEU A 293 72.63 110.45 14.70
CA LEU A 293 73.65 111.03 13.82
C LEU A 293 73.09 112.19 13.01
N VAL A 294 71.87 112.10 12.47
CA VAL A 294 71.26 113.20 11.73
C VAL A 294 71.06 114.40 12.64
N ASP A 295 70.61 114.22 13.89
CA ASP A 295 70.45 115.32 14.86
C ASP A 295 71.75 116.13 15.04
N LYS A 296 72.92 115.49 14.92
CA LYS A 296 74.23 116.15 14.97
C LYS A 296 74.65 116.81 13.66
N CYS A 297 74.15 116.30 12.53
CA CYS A 297 74.43 116.81 11.20
C CYS A 297 73.47 117.93 10.78
N HIS A 298 72.32 118.02 11.44
CA HIS A 298 71.26 118.99 11.16
C HIS A 298 71.72 120.41 11.44
N LYS A 299 71.60 121.28 10.44
CA LYS A 299 71.91 122.71 10.54
C LYS A 299 70.60 123.45 10.81
N LYS A 300 70.64 124.60 11.49
CA LYS A 300 69.45 125.41 11.87
C LYS A 300 68.53 125.84 10.72
N HIS A 301 68.92 125.63 9.47
CA HIS A 301 68.16 125.95 8.26
C HIS A 301 67.61 124.72 7.51
N ASP A 302 67.87 123.51 8.00
CA ASP A 302 67.38 122.26 7.40
C ASP A 302 65.95 121.94 7.88
N GLU A 303 65.18 121.19 7.08
CA GLU A 303 63.78 120.82 7.38
C GLU A 303 63.66 119.98 8.69
N PRO A 304 62.50 120.02 9.37
CA PRO A 304 62.29 119.25 10.60
C PRO A 304 62.54 117.75 10.43
N LEU A 305 63.32 117.16 11.35
CA LEU A 305 63.78 115.77 11.28
C LEU A 305 62.67 114.71 11.39
N GLU A 306 61.48 115.09 11.87
CA GLU A 306 60.36 114.17 12.10
C GLU A 306 59.62 113.76 10.82
N THR A 307 59.69 114.58 9.76
CA THR A 307 58.99 114.33 8.47
C THR A 307 59.84 113.58 7.45
N LEU A 308 61.13 113.35 7.73
CA LEU A 308 62.10 112.82 6.77
C LEU A 308 62.26 111.29 6.87
N GLY A 309 62.31 110.61 5.71
CA GLY A 309 62.55 109.17 5.62
C GLY A 309 63.97 108.77 6.06
N TYR A 310 64.19 107.50 6.44
CA TYR A 310 65.51 107.03 6.88
C TYR A 310 66.59 107.09 5.78
N GLU A 311 66.21 106.95 4.51
CA GLU A 311 67.10 107.07 3.36
C GLU A 311 67.58 108.52 3.17
N GLU A 312 66.66 109.48 3.25
CA GLU A 312 66.96 110.92 3.19
C GLU A 312 67.82 111.37 4.37
N LYS A 313 67.54 110.84 5.56
CA LYS A 313 68.36 111.01 6.77
C LYS A 313 69.80 110.54 6.59
N LEU A 314 70.01 109.37 5.99
CA LEU A 314 71.34 108.87 5.66
C LEU A 314 72.06 109.75 4.64
N HIS A 315 71.34 110.26 3.63
CA HIS A 315 71.91 111.21 2.67
C HIS A 315 72.36 112.52 3.32
N LEU A 316 71.62 113.04 4.31
CA LEU A 316 72.04 114.21 5.08
C LEU A 316 73.33 113.94 5.88
N ILE A 317 73.42 112.79 6.55
CA ILE A 317 74.65 112.38 7.25
C ILE A 317 75.81 112.30 6.26
N MET A 318 75.61 111.66 5.10
CA MET A 318 76.63 111.54 4.06
C MET A 318 77.11 112.91 3.58
N ASN A 319 76.19 113.81 3.22
CA ASN A 319 76.53 115.16 2.78
C ASN A 319 77.29 115.93 3.86
N PHE A 320 76.87 115.84 5.12
CA PHE A 320 77.57 116.46 6.23
C PHE A 320 78.99 115.92 6.41
N VAL A 321 79.19 114.61 6.30
CA VAL A 321 80.53 114.00 6.41
C VAL A 321 81.41 114.42 5.24
N VAL A 322 80.89 114.44 4.01
CA VAL A 322 81.61 114.91 2.81
C VAL A 322 81.99 116.39 2.95
N ASP A 323 81.06 117.23 3.40
CA ASP A 323 81.31 118.63 3.73
C ASP A 323 82.44 118.76 4.76
N LYS A 324 82.40 117.99 5.85
CA LYS A 324 83.44 118.02 6.89
C LYS A 324 84.80 117.56 6.40
N ILE A 325 84.86 116.54 5.55
CA ILE A 325 86.10 116.10 4.90
C ILE A 325 86.63 117.21 3.98
N HIS A 326 85.75 117.89 3.25
CA HIS A 326 86.13 119.00 2.39
C HIS A 326 86.67 120.19 3.20
N VAL A 327 86.01 120.54 4.30
CA VAL A 327 86.47 121.58 5.24
C VAL A 327 87.80 121.20 5.88
N GLU A 328 88.02 119.94 6.26
CA GLU A 328 89.30 119.46 6.82
C GLU A 328 90.45 119.59 5.81
N ARG A 329 90.23 119.22 4.53
CA ARG A 329 91.21 119.44 3.46
C ARG A 329 91.53 120.93 3.26
N MET A 330 90.51 121.78 3.26
CA MET A 330 90.72 123.23 3.15
C MET A 330 91.48 123.81 4.35
N ALA A 331 91.17 123.36 5.57
CA ALA A 331 91.87 123.78 6.78
C ALA A 331 93.35 123.37 6.76
N ARG A 332 93.67 122.15 6.29
CA ARG A 332 95.06 121.72 6.09
C ARG A 332 95.79 122.59 5.06
N GLN A 333 95.13 122.97 3.97
CA GLN A 333 95.73 123.84 2.95
C GLN A 333 95.91 125.29 3.44
N GLY A 334 94.99 125.81 4.28
CA GLY A 334 95.12 127.12 4.92
C GLY A 334 96.23 127.20 5.96
N PHE A 335 96.52 126.10 6.67
CA PHE A 335 97.59 126.04 7.67
C PHE A 335 99.00 126.10 7.05
N VAL A 336 99.17 125.61 5.81
CA VAL A 336 100.44 125.66 5.07
C VAL A 336 100.77 127.09 4.61
N LEU A 337 99.77 127.94 4.35
CA LEU A 337 99.98 129.33 3.93
C LEU A 337 100.20 130.30 5.11
N SER A 338 99.67 129.99 6.31
CA SER A 338 99.84 130.83 7.51
C SER A 338 101.19 130.65 8.23
N SER A 339 101.92 129.57 7.97
CA SER A 339 103.19 129.27 8.65
C SER A 339 104.44 129.92 8.00
N ALA A 340 104.31 130.46 6.79
CA ALA A 340 105.44 131.04 6.04
C ALA A 340 105.76 132.53 6.35
N SER A 341 104.89 133.26 7.06
CA SER A 341 104.99 134.73 7.21
C SER A 341 105.52 135.24 8.58
N SER A 342 105.84 134.36 9.54
CA SER A 342 106.15 134.73 10.93
C SER A 342 107.63 134.65 11.37
N SER A 343 108.57 134.28 10.48
CA SER A 343 109.97 133.95 10.84
C SER A 343 111.02 135.08 10.69
N GLY A 344 110.67 136.29 10.25
CA GLY A 344 111.68 137.33 9.90
C GLY A 344 112.08 138.38 10.96
N LYS A 345 111.59 138.35 12.21
CA LYS A 345 111.66 139.53 13.13
C LYS A 345 112.30 139.34 14.51
N ARG A 346 113.04 138.25 14.81
CA ARG A 346 113.47 137.95 16.19
C ARG A 346 114.98 137.90 16.53
N GLU A 347 115.89 138.33 15.66
CA GLU A 347 117.33 138.02 15.84
C GLU A 347 118.30 139.22 16.06
N ARG A 348 117.86 140.37 16.59
CA ARG A 348 118.76 141.53 16.84
C ARG A 348 118.86 142.09 18.27
N THR A 349 118.31 141.45 19.30
CA THR A 349 118.31 142.03 20.67
C THR A 349 118.75 141.10 21.81
N ARG A 350 119.53 140.04 21.55
CA ARG A 350 120.00 139.13 22.62
C ARG A 350 121.45 138.67 22.43
N ALA A 351 122.38 139.63 22.46
CA ALA A 351 123.81 139.35 22.60
C ALA A 351 124.51 140.52 23.32
N LYS A 352 124.24 140.65 24.64
CA LYS A 352 125.06 141.34 25.65
C LYS A 352 124.48 140.99 27.03
N GLN A 353 125.34 140.47 27.93
CA GLN A 353 125.08 139.78 29.22
C GLN A 353 124.76 138.29 29.00
N GLU A 354 125.58 137.29 29.36
CA GLU A 354 126.63 137.13 30.40
C GLU A 354 127.90 136.54 29.75
N GLN A 355 129.02 137.29 29.75
CA GLN A 355 130.25 137.06 30.52
C GLN A 355 131.08 135.83 30.12
N THR A 356 132.38 136.09 29.91
CA THR A 356 133.53 135.20 30.21
C THR A 356 133.59 133.81 29.61
#